data_AF-A8BLH6-F1
#
_entry.id   AF-A8BLH6-F1
#
_cell.length_a   1.000
_cell.length_b   1.000
_cell.length_c   1.000
_cell.angle_alpha   90.00
_cell.angle_beta   90.00
_cell.angle_gamma   90.00
#
_symmetry.space_group_name_H-M   'P 1'
#
loop_
_entity.id
_entity.type
_entity.pdbx_description
1 polymer ?
#
loop_
_entity_poly.entity_id
_entity_poly.type
_entity_poly.pdbx_seq_one_letter_code
_entity_poly.pdbx_strand_id
1 'polypeptide(L)'
;MADELKALANEAFRAGHYPRAVELYTQAIEQLDSPRAEYFTNRASAHFQNGDFVAAKADAEAAIDIDPNSTKGYWRIAECERIMHQLDKSIEYYRRALETKPNNRKIVLAIRDVQRLIDIAKPSHGLTANSLLQALHSVPTPTRSSSSGIGIGGFGGFPGMGGFGSSGDAPAKVDESSRKDTPELPTDPGLLSTTEEAQKVYTREWYDASFAYMKSDLFKSDVMRELVRRAGELMNKESTCLALSIDPDERLAIVGDIHGSLPDLCAINEKLVPMMFSEKMKAVFLGDYVDRGPKGHTVVTALLCLKLCFPDRVFLLRGNHETVSMNSFFGYRPQVDEGYGTESGMFDTMTSLFATMPLCCLINKEIFCTHGGAPLRADVCGDEINKRIPVRRVEMDDPLVSELTWSDPSQTPIDSSSGDGPAHTRPSHRGVGLVYDYRAFQTWAKKHGIKKLFRAHEAIQPIGVRFDFEHNASADHEHYTVFSSSNYVGMPNKGSFVLFEQGLRSFDTIMLM
;
A
#
# COMPACT_ATOMS: atom_id res chain seq x y z
N MET A 1 17.50 32.74 11.66
CA MET A 1 16.08 32.45 11.40
C MET A 1 15.87 31.35 10.34
N ALA A 2 16.31 31.48 9.08
CA ALA A 2 16.16 30.40 8.09
C ALA A 2 16.80 29.05 8.48
N ASP A 3 18.03 29.05 9.03
CA ASP A 3 18.69 27.82 9.51
C ASP A 3 18.01 27.19 10.74
N GLU A 4 17.40 28.01 11.60
CA GLU A 4 16.65 27.53 12.77
C GLU A 4 15.35 26.84 12.34
N LEU A 5 14.61 27.44 11.38
CA LEU A 5 13.42 26.81 10.79
C LEU A 5 13.78 25.51 10.06
N LYS A 6 14.91 25.47 9.34
CA LYS A 6 15.43 24.24 8.74
C LYS A 6 15.71 23.17 9.81
N ALA A 7 16.29 23.55 10.95
CA ALA A 7 16.58 22.61 12.03
C ALA A 7 15.29 22.03 12.64
N LEU A 8 14.26 22.86 12.85
CA LEU A 8 12.93 22.41 13.29
C LEU A 8 12.26 21.51 12.23
N ALA A 9 12.38 21.85 10.95
CA ALA A 9 11.86 21.03 9.86
C ALA A 9 12.54 19.65 9.82
N ASN A 10 13.86 19.60 10.02
CA ASN A 10 14.62 18.36 10.13
C ASN A 10 14.16 17.51 11.34
N GLU A 11 13.82 18.13 12.46
CA GLU A 11 13.29 17.45 13.65
C GLU A 11 11.90 16.87 13.39
N ALA A 12 10.99 17.68 12.84
CA ALA A 12 9.66 17.22 12.42
C ALA A 12 9.76 16.06 11.41
N PHE A 13 10.67 16.15 10.44
CA PHE A 13 10.92 15.09 9.47
C PHE A 13 11.37 13.79 10.14
N ARG A 14 12.32 13.87 11.10
CA ARG A 14 12.79 12.69 11.86
C ARG A 14 11.71 12.09 12.76
N ALA A 15 10.79 12.91 13.26
CA ALA A 15 9.62 12.46 14.01
C ALA A 15 8.55 11.83 13.11
N GLY A 16 8.70 11.86 11.79
CA GLY A 16 7.69 11.39 10.82
C GLY A 16 6.62 12.43 10.51
N HIS A 17 6.66 13.63 11.11
CA HIS A 17 5.64 14.66 10.93
C HIS A 17 5.85 15.40 9.60
N TYR A 18 5.69 14.69 8.48
CA TYR A 18 6.04 15.18 7.14
C TYR A 18 5.26 16.42 6.69
N PRO A 19 3.92 16.53 6.90
CA PRO A 19 3.20 17.77 6.60
C PRO A 19 3.81 18.97 7.32
N ARG A 20 4.13 18.81 8.61
CA ARG A 20 4.75 19.86 9.42
C ARG A 20 6.17 20.19 8.95
N ALA A 21 6.94 19.18 8.54
CA ALA A 21 8.27 19.38 7.96
C ALA A 21 8.19 20.21 6.66
N VAL A 22 7.23 19.91 5.77
CA VAL A 22 6.99 20.67 4.54
C VAL A 22 6.68 22.15 4.84
N GLU A 23 5.79 22.42 5.79
CA GLU A 23 5.48 23.79 6.23
C GLU A 23 6.73 24.53 6.72
N LEU A 24 7.50 23.90 7.62
CA LEU A 24 8.69 24.51 8.21
C LEU A 24 9.80 24.76 7.18
N TYR A 25 10.02 23.83 6.24
CA TYR A 25 10.97 24.07 5.15
C TYR A 25 10.50 25.20 4.23
N THR A 26 9.20 25.31 3.97
CA THR A 26 8.65 26.39 3.15
C THR A 26 8.92 27.75 3.79
N GLN A 27 8.62 27.89 5.09
CA GLN A 27 8.96 29.09 5.85
C GLN A 27 10.47 29.37 5.86
N ALA A 28 11.30 28.32 5.94
CA ALA A 28 12.75 28.45 5.90
C ALA A 28 13.26 28.97 4.55
N ILE A 29 12.68 28.50 3.43
CA ILE A 29 13.01 28.91 2.06
C ILE A 29 12.60 30.36 1.81
N GLU A 30 11.43 30.78 2.29
CA GLU A 30 10.93 32.16 2.17
C GLU A 30 11.85 33.21 2.85
N GLN A 31 12.67 32.78 3.81
CA GLN A 31 13.62 33.64 4.52
C GLN A 31 15.03 33.67 3.93
N LEU A 32 15.28 32.99 2.81
CA LEU A 32 16.59 32.97 2.19
C LEU A 32 16.82 34.22 1.32
N ASP A 33 17.96 34.89 1.53
CA ASP A 33 18.41 35.98 0.64
C ASP A 33 18.74 35.50 -0.78
N SER A 34 19.05 34.20 -0.93
CA SER A 34 19.34 33.56 -2.22
C SER A 34 19.00 32.07 -2.15
N PRO A 35 18.46 31.46 -3.24
CA PRO A 35 18.11 30.04 -3.26
C PRO A 35 19.28 29.13 -2.88
N ARG A 36 19.03 28.13 -2.03
CA ARG A 36 20.02 27.12 -1.60
C ARG A 36 19.51 25.71 -1.88
N ALA A 37 20.22 24.96 -2.72
CA ALA A 37 19.82 23.61 -3.16
C ALA A 37 19.47 22.67 -1.99
N GLU A 38 20.21 22.74 -0.88
CA GLU A 38 19.98 21.90 0.31
C GLU A 38 18.53 21.97 0.83
N TYR A 39 17.94 23.17 0.89
CA TYR A 39 16.61 23.39 1.45
C TYR A 39 15.54 22.74 0.56
N PHE A 40 15.68 22.91 -0.76
CA PHE A 40 14.82 22.28 -1.75
C PHE A 40 14.97 20.75 -1.72
N THR A 41 16.19 20.20 -1.62
CA THR A 41 16.35 18.73 -1.51
C THR A 41 15.73 18.14 -0.24
N ASN A 42 15.76 18.88 0.87
CA ASN A 42 15.18 18.45 2.13
C ASN A 42 13.64 18.54 2.08
N ARG A 43 13.08 19.63 1.54
CA ARG A 43 11.63 19.78 1.35
C ARG A 43 11.09 18.77 0.31
N ALA A 44 11.84 18.50 -0.76
CA ALA A 44 11.53 17.44 -1.71
C ALA A 44 11.41 16.07 -1.03
N SER A 45 12.29 15.78 -0.07
CA SER A 45 12.23 14.55 0.71
C SER A 45 11.02 14.51 1.64
N ALA A 46 10.64 15.66 2.22
CA ALA A 46 9.42 15.78 3.03
C ALA A 46 8.15 15.60 2.18
N HIS A 47 8.06 16.24 1.02
CA HIS A 47 6.95 16.05 0.06
C HIS A 47 6.84 14.59 -0.40
N PHE A 48 7.97 13.95 -0.72
CA PHE A 48 8.00 12.55 -1.12
C PHE A 48 7.46 11.63 -0.02
N GLN A 49 7.90 11.84 1.22
CA GLN A 49 7.38 11.08 2.35
C GLN A 49 5.91 11.38 2.62
N ASN A 50 5.45 12.61 2.36
CA ASN A 50 4.04 12.99 2.44
C ASN A 50 3.18 12.42 1.29
N GLY A 51 3.76 11.80 0.26
CA GLY A 51 3.04 11.29 -0.91
C GLY A 51 2.72 12.34 -1.98
N ASP A 52 3.26 13.55 -1.86
CA ASP A 52 3.17 14.60 -2.88
C ASP A 52 4.37 14.52 -3.83
N PHE A 53 4.31 13.55 -4.74
CA PHE A 53 5.41 13.25 -5.65
C PHE A 53 5.62 14.32 -6.72
N VAL A 54 4.58 15.10 -7.06
CA VAL A 54 4.69 16.22 -7.99
C VAL A 54 5.49 17.37 -7.36
N ALA A 55 5.13 17.78 -6.13
CA ALA A 55 5.90 18.82 -5.43
C ALA A 55 7.32 18.35 -5.09
N ALA A 56 7.47 17.08 -4.71
CA ALA A 56 8.79 16.49 -4.44
C ALA A 56 9.71 16.56 -5.66
N LYS A 57 9.18 16.22 -6.85
CA LYS A 57 9.93 16.32 -8.10
C LYS A 57 10.28 17.77 -8.42
N ALA A 58 9.32 18.69 -8.33
CA ALA A 58 9.54 20.11 -8.63
C ALA A 58 10.62 20.74 -7.74
N ASP A 59 10.62 20.44 -6.44
CA ASP A 59 11.68 20.89 -5.53
C ASP A 59 13.04 20.25 -5.87
N ALA A 60 13.05 18.99 -6.27
CA ALA A 60 14.28 18.32 -6.67
C ALA A 60 14.85 18.88 -8.00
N GLU A 61 13.99 19.26 -8.95
CA GLU A 61 14.35 19.98 -10.17
C GLU A 61 14.93 21.37 -9.85
N ALA A 62 14.25 22.15 -9.00
CA ALA A 62 14.78 23.43 -8.53
C ALA A 62 16.16 23.28 -7.84
N ALA A 63 16.37 22.19 -7.10
CA ALA A 63 17.64 21.93 -6.46
C ALA A 63 18.78 21.64 -7.45
N ILE A 64 18.52 20.92 -8.56
CA ILE A 64 19.55 20.65 -9.58
C ILE A 64 19.80 21.86 -10.48
N ASP A 65 18.83 22.77 -10.62
CA ASP A 65 19.03 24.06 -11.30
C ASP A 65 19.97 24.97 -10.51
N ILE A 66 19.89 24.92 -9.17
CA ILE A 66 20.78 25.66 -8.27
C ILE A 66 22.17 24.98 -8.17
N ASP A 67 22.19 23.66 -8.02
CA ASP A 67 23.42 22.86 -7.96
C ASP A 67 23.34 21.66 -8.94
N PRO A 68 23.89 21.81 -10.17
CA PRO A 68 23.90 20.75 -11.16
C PRO A 68 24.64 19.48 -10.76
N ASN A 69 25.44 19.50 -9.68
CA ASN A 69 26.14 18.34 -9.13
C ASN A 69 25.39 17.67 -7.97
N SER A 70 24.15 18.09 -7.69
CA SER A 70 23.33 17.55 -6.60
C SER A 70 22.88 16.12 -6.87
N THR A 71 23.65 15.15 -6.39
CA THR A 71 23.28 13.71 -6.42
C THR A 71 21.90 13.48 -5.78
N LYS A 72 21.59 14.22 -4.70
CA LYS A 72 20.32 14.09 -3.96
C LYS A 72 19.13 14.57 -4.81
N GLY A 73 19.31 15.64 -5.58
CA GLY A 73 18.29 16.15 -6.49
C GLY A 73 17.95 15.13 -7.58
N TYR A 74 18.95 14.69 -8.35
CA TYR A 74 18.73 13.67 -9.39
C TYR A 74 18.15 12.36 -8.84
N TRP A 75 18.66 11.89 -7.70
CA TRP A 75 18.12 10.72 -7.01
C TRP A 75 16.64 10.88 -6.69
N ARG A 76 16.23 12.02 -6.11
CA ARG A 76 14.85 12.26 -5.72
C ARG A 76 13.92 12.35 -6.94
N ILE A 77 14.36 12.99 -8.03
CA ILE A 77 13.60 13.00 -9.30
C ILE A 77 13.39 11.57 -9.79
N ALA A 78 14.46 10.76 -9.82
CA ALA A 78 14.38 9.37 -10.25
C ALA A 78 13.39 8.55 -9.42
N GLU A 79 13.36 8.73 -8.10
CA GLU A 79 12.39 8.06 -7.23
C GLU A 79 10.95 8.51 -7.51
N CYS A 80 10.71 9.80 -7.74
CA CYS A 80 9.38 10.31 -8.09
C CYS A 80 8.91 9.72 -9.43
N GLU A 81 9.78 9.72 -10.45
CA GLU A 81 9.48 9.13 -11.76
C GLU A 81 9.18 7.62 -11.65
N ARG A 82 9.88 6.91 -10.74
CA ARG A 82 9.63 5.49 -10.48
C ARG A 82 8.20 5.26 -9.96
N ILE A 83 7.76 6.09 -9.01
CA ILE A 83 6.41 6.02 -8.44
C ILE A 83 5.36 6.40 -9.46
N MET A 84 5.64 7.41 -10.29
CA MET A 84 4.75 7.85 -11.36
C MET A 84 4.74 6.91 -12.58
N HIS A 85 5.27 5.69 -12.43
CA HIS A 85 5.44 4.67 -13.47
C HIS A 85 6.19 5.14 -14.73
N GLN A 86 6.96 6.24 -14.64
CA GLN A 86 7.86 6.71 -15.69
C GLN A 86 9.22 6.03 -15.58
N LEU A 87 9.24 4.70 -15.71
CA LEU A 87 10.39 3.86 -15.37
C LEU A 87 11.65 4.18 -16.19
N ASP A 88 11.51 4.52 -17.48
CA ASP A 88 12.64 4.90 -18.34
C ASP A 88 13.28 6.22 -17.88
N LYS A 89 12.46 7.23 -17.56
CA LYS A 89 12.93 8.51 -17.01
C LYS A 89 13.59 8.32 -15.65
N SER A 90 13.05 7.43 -14.82
CA SER A 90 13.65 7.06 -13.54
C SER A 90 15.09 6.56 -13.73
N ILE A 91 15.32 5.64 -14.67
CA ILE A 91 16.68 5.15 -14.99
C ILE A 91 17.59 6.26 -15.49
N GLU A 92 17.09 7.15 -16.36
CA GLU A 92 17.85 8.31 -16.85
C GLU A 92 18.37 9.18 -15.71
N TYR A 93 17.49 9.57 -14.78
CA TYR A 93 17.86 10.40 -13.64
C TYR A 93 18.77 9.68 -12.64
N TYR A 94 18.61 8.37 -12.43
CA TYR A 94 19.58 7.61 -11.64
C TYR A 94 20.97 7.57 -12.29
N ARG A 95 21.06 7.48 -13.62
CA ARG A 95 22.36 7.55 -14.32
C ARG A 95 23.03 8.91 -14.12
N ARG A 96 22.28 10.01 -14.22
CA ARG A 96 22.78 11.35 -13.91
C ARG A 96 23.24 11.48 -12.45
N ALA A 97 22.50 10.90 -11.50
CA ALA A 97 22.94 10.84 -10.11
C ALA A 97 24.26 10.06 -9.96
N LEU A 98 24.43 8.96 -10.71
CA LEU A 98 25.65 8.15 -10.69
C LEU A 98 26.86 8.86 -11.33
N GLU A 99 26.65 9.72 -12.32
CA GLU A 99 27.71 10.56 -12.91
C GLU A 99 28.33 11.49 -11.85
N THR A 100 27.50 12.07 -10.98
CA THR A 100 27.99 12.96 -9.89
C THR A 100 28.71 12.19 -8.77
N LYS A 101 28.35 10.91 -8.54
CA LYS A 101 28.98 10.03 -7.55
C LYS A 101 29.21 8.63 -8.13
N PRO A 102 30.29 8.45 -8.90
CA PRO A 102 30.63 7.16 -9.48
C PRO A 102 30.76 6.09 -8.39
N ASN A 103 30.31 4.86 -8.67
CA ASN A 103 30.34 3.71 -7.76
C ASN A 103 29.40 3.77 -6.54
N ASN A 104 28.41 4.66 -6.52
CA ASN A 104 27.39 4.62 -5.48
C ASN A 104 26.53 3.34 -5.61
N ARG A 105 26.82 2.33 -4.77
CA ARG A 105 26.13 1.04 -4.77
C ARG A 105 24.61 1.16 -4.64
N LYS A 106 24.11 2.13 -3.87
CA LYS A 106 22.65 2.34 -3.70
C LYS A 106 22.00 2.73 -5.03
N ILE A 107 22.65 3.58 -5.82
CA ILE A 107 22.17 4.01 -7.14
C ILE A 107 22.18 2.85 -8.14
N VAL A 108 23.24 2.04 -8.12
CA VAL A 108 23.32 0.85 -8.98
C VAL A 108 22.21 -0.15 -8.64
N LEU A 109 21.94 -0.40 -7.35
CA LEU A 109 20.86 -1.27 -6.91
C LEU A 109 19.49 -0.72 -7.30
N ALA A 110 19.27 0.60 -7.16
CA ALA A 110 18.02 1.23 -7.56
C ALA A 110 17.77 1.07 -9.07
N ILE A 111 18.77 1.30 -9.92
CA ILE A 111 18.65 1.07 -11.38
C ILE A 111 18.27 -0.38 -11.68
N ARG A 112 18.91 -1.34 -11.00
CA ARG A 112 18.58 -2.76 -11.17
C ARG A 112 17.15 -3.08 -10.74
N ASP A 113 16.68 -2.47 -9.66
CA ASP A 113 15.32 -2.64 -9.18
C ASP A 113 14.31 -2.04 -10.18
N VAL A 114 14.57 -0.85 -10.74
CA VAL A 114 13.72 -0.30 -11.82
C VAL A 114 13.72 -1.18 -13.05
N GLN A 115 14.88 -1.72 -13.45
CA GLN A 115 14.95 -2.63 -14.59
C GLN A 115 14.09 -3.88 -14.38
N ARG A 116 14.09 -4.42 -13.15
CA ARG A 116 13.20 -5.53 -12.76
C ARG A 116 11.73 -5.13 -12.84
N LEU A 117 11.35 -3.92 -12.42
CA LEU A 117 9.98 -3.43 -12.54
C LEU A 117 9.53 -3.38 -14.00
N ILE A 118 10.40 -2.89 -14.90
CA ILE A 118 10.14 -2.89 -16.35
C ILE A 118 9.89 -4.31 -16.85
N ASP A 119 10.66 -5.29 -16.38
CA ASP A 119 10.52 -6.69 -16.80
C ASP A 119 9.24 -7.35 -16.23
N ILE A 120 8.83 -7.00 -15.01
CA ILE A 120 7.57 -7.46 -14.40
C ILE A 120 6.35 -6.84 -15.10
N ALA A 121 6.45 -5.57 -15.52
CA ALA A 121 5.37 -4.85 -16.18
C ALA A 121 5.09 -5.36 -17.61
N LYS A 122 6.11 -5.87 -18.32
CA LYS A 122 5.95 -6.42 -19.68
C LYS A 122 4.92 -7.55 -19.72
N PRO A 123 4.00 -7.59 -20.71
CA PRO A 123 3.05 -8.69 -20.89
C PRO A 123 3.75 -10.05 -21.02
N SER A 124 3.92 -10.77 -19.92
CA SER A 124 4.23 -12.19 -19.95
C SER A 124 3.00 -12.94 -20.48
N HIS A 125 3.19 -13.69 -21.57
CA HIS A 125 2.23 -14.74 -21.92
C HIS A 125 2.14 -15.71 -20.73
N GLY A 126 0.96 -15.79 -20.11
CA GLY A 126 0.58 -16.91 -19.24
C GLY A 126 1.32 -17.04 -17.91
N LEU A 127 1.22 -16.05 -17.02
CA LEU A 127 1.36 -16.34 -15.59
C LEU A 127 0.13 -17.11 -15.13
N THR A 128 0.17 -18.44 -15.29
CA THR A 128 -0.79 -19.35 -14.68
C THR A 128 -0.34 -19.69 -13.26
N ALA A 129 -1.25 -20.16 -12.40
CA ALA A 129 -0.89 -20.67 -11.07
C ALA A 129 0.30 -21.68 -11.13
N ASN A 130 0.42 -22.43 -12.23
CA ASN A 130 1.53 -23.34 -12.48
C ASN A 130 2.89 -22.67 -12.72
N SER A 131 2.95 -21.52 -13.39
CA SER A 131 4.21 -20.76 -13.52
C SER A 131 4.63 -20.09 -12.21
N LEU A 132 3.66 -19.74 -11.36
CA LEU A 132 3.90 -19.26 -10.00
C LEU A 132 4.47 -20.40 -9.12
N LEU A 133 3.89 -21.60 -9.22
CA LEU A 133 4.39 -22.83 -8.57
C LEU A 133 5.81 -23.18 -9.04
N GLN A 134 6.09 -23.16 -10.35
CA GLN A 134 7.44 -23.43 -10.85
C GLN A 134 8.46 -22.40 -10.39
N ALA A 135 8.10 -21.11 -10.34
CA ALA A 135 8.99 -20.08 -9.80
C ALA A 135 9.35 -20.34 -8.32
N LEU A 136 8.36 -20.72 -7.50
CA LEU A 136 8.54 -21.07 -6.09
C LEU A 136 9.37 -22.35 -5.88
N HIS A 137 9.29 -23.33 -6.79
CA HIS A 137 10.09 -24.56 -6.73
C HIS A 137 11.51 -24.43 -7.33
N SER A 138 11.76 -23.40 -8.15
CA SER A 138 13.01 -23.25 -8.93
C SER A 138 14.13 -22.49 -8.21
N VAL A 139 13.93 -22.02 -6.98
CA VAL A 139 15.00 -21.39 -6.18
C VAL A 139 15.92 -22.50 -5.65
N PRO A 140 17.17 -22.63 -6.13
CA PRO A 140 18.08 -23.64 -5.62
C PRO A 140 18.50 -23.24 -4.20
N THR A 141 18.44 -24.18 -3.26
CA THR A 141 19.12 -24.05 -1.97
C THR A 141 20.62 -23.87 -2.21
N PRO A 142 21.26 -22.78 -1.74
CA PRO A 142 22.69 -22.60 -1.99
C PRO A 142 23.48 -23.63 -1.20
N THR A 143 24.06 -24.59 -1.91
CA THR A 143 25.11 -25.48 -1.40
C THR A 143 26.33 -24.65 -1.00
N ARG A 144 26.87 -24.94 0.19
CA ARG A 144 28.07 -24.32 0.77
C ARG A 144 29.23 -24.23 -0.24
N SER A 145 29.67 -23.02 -0.54
CA SER A 145 31.07 -22.76 -0.91
C SER A 145 31.59 -21.60 -0.07
N SER A 146 32.65 -21.88 0.68
CA SER A 146 33.41 -20.94 1.50
C SER A 146 34.17 -19.94 0.64
N SER A 147 34.05 -18.66 0.94
CA SER A 147 35.11 -17.69 0.67
C SER A 147 35.15 -16.61 1.75
N SER A 148 36.30 -16.58 2.42
CA SER A 148 36.85 -15.59 3.35
C SER A 148 36.28 -14.16 3.23
N GLY A 149 35.58 -13.73 4.29
CA GLY A 149 35.21 -12.33 4.50
C GLY A 149 36.38 -11.54 5.06
N ILE A 150 36.84 -10.55 4.30
CA ILE A 150 37.73 -9.48 4.75
C ILE A 150 36.87 -8.50 5.56
N GLY A 151 37.18 -8.34 6.84
CA GLY A 151 36.51 -7.37 7.72
C GLY A 151 37.21 -6.01 7.68
N ILE A 152 36.44 -4.94 7.46
CA ILE A 152 36.76 -3.52 7.71
C ILE A 152 35.38 -2.84 7.81
N GLY A 153 34.97 -2.05 8.80
CA GLY A 153 35.63 -1.03 9.61
C GLY A 153 34.67 0.17 9.57
N GLY A 154 34.05 0.51 10.70
CA GLY A 154 32.95 1.47 10.78
C GLY A 154 33.36 2.89 10.39
N PHE A 155 32.45 3.61 9.73
CA PHE A 155 32.54 5.05 9.50
C PHE A 155 31.20 5.73 9.79
N GLY A 156 31.32 6.91 10.41
CA GLY A 156 30.28 7.61 11.15
C GLY A 156 29.09 8.09 10.31
N GLY A 157 27.93 8.07 10.97
CA GLY A 157 26.68 8.56 10.41
C GLY A 157 26.72 10.05 10.10
N PHE A 158 26.29 10.39 8.88
CA PHE A 158 25.97 11.75 8.50
C PHE A 158 24.61 12.15 9.10
N PRO A 159 24.50 13.29 9.79
CA PRO A 159 23.21 13.76 10.31
C PRO A 159 22.29 14.13 9.13
N GLY A 160 21.06 13.61 9.11
CA GLY A 160 20.03 14.00 8.13
C GLY A 160 19.85 13.08 6.91
N MET A 161 20.43 11.87 6.93
CA MET A 161 20.20 10.82 5.92
C MET A 161 19.91 9.45 6.54
N GLY A 162 19.30 9.45 7.73
CA GLY A 162 18.83 8.23 8.39
C GLY A 162 17.46 7.82 7.84
N GLY A 163 17.41 6.65 7.19
CA GLY A 163 16.18 5.99 6.76
C GLY A 163 15.79 6.24 5.31
N PHE A 164 16.53 5.66 4.35
CA PHE A 164 16.05 5.57 2.97
C PHE A 164 16.45 4.22 2.34
N GLY A 165 15.42 3.52 1.86
CA GLY A 165 15.37 2.12 1.48
C GLY A 165 16.44 1.66 0.49
N SER A 166 17.23 0.71 0.95
CA SER A 166 17.51 -0.55 0.27
C SER A 166 17.82 -1.53 1.40
N SER A 167 17.51 -2.81 1.25
CA SER A 167 17.86 -3.87 2.23
C SER A 167 19.38 -4.10 2.40
N GLY A 168 20.20 -3.09 2.09
CA GLY A 168 21.65 -3.15 2.10
C GLY A 168 22.27 -3.52 3.46
N ASP A 169 21.52 -3.35 4.56
CA ASP A 169 21.94 -3.74 5.91
C ASP A 169 21.26 -5.05 6.39
N ALA A 170 20.26 -5.55 5.66
CA ALA A 170 19.59 -6.81 6.01
C ALA A 170 20.52 -8.01 5.73
N PRO A 171 20.50 -9.04 6.60
CA PRO A 171 21.35 -10.20 6.40
C PRO A 171 20.96 -10.98 5.13
N ALA A 172 21.94 -11.65 4.52
CA ALA A 172 21.67 -12.55 3.38
C ALA A 172 20.75 -13.70 3.77
N LYS A 173 20.96 -14.26 4.98
CA LYS A 173 20.20 -15.37 5.56
C LYS A 173 19.93 -15.07 7.03
N VAL A 174 18.77 -15.51 7.50
CA VAL A 174 18.36 -15.42 8.92
C VAL A 174 18.32 -16.83 9.51
N ASP A 175 18.79 -16.99 10.75
CA ASP A 175 18.57 -18.22 11.50
C ASP A 175 17.18 -18.19 12.11
N GLU A 176 16.31 -19.08 11.63
CA GLU A 176 14.93 -19.21 12.09
C GLU A 176 14.77 -20.26 13.20
N SER A 177 15.88 -20.81 13.74
CA SER A 177 15.86 -21.87 14.75
C SER A 177 15.17 -21.47 16.06
N SER A 178 15.06 -20.17 16.35
CA SER A 178 14.32 -19.63 17.51
C SER A 178 12.80 -19.70 17.35
N ARG A 179 12.27 -19.79 16.12
CA ARG A 179 10.82 -19.76 15.81
C ARG A 179 10.13 -21.12 16.04
N LYS A 180 10.55 -21.87 17.07
CA LYS A 180 10.17 -23.29 17.26
C LYS A 180 8.66 -23.51 17.39
N ASP A 181 7.97 -22.56 18.01
CA ASP A 181 6.53 -22.63 18.27
C ASP A 181 5.70 -21.92 17.18
N THR A 182 6.23 -21.84 15.95
CA THR A 182 5.45 -21.34 14.81
C THR A 182 4.17 -22.16 14.68
N PRO A 183 2.99 -21.52 14.62
CA PRO A 183 1.71 -22.18 14.41
C PRO A 183 1.74 -23.05 13.15
N GLU A 184 1.38 -24.32 13.29
CA GLU A 184 1.31 -25.22 12.15
C GLU A 184 0.07 -24.94 11.30
N LEU A 185 0.23 -25.04 9.98
CA LEU A 185 -0.90 -25.13 9.06
C LEU A 185 -1.33 -26.59 8.96
N PRO A 186 -2.62 -26.91 9.07
CA PRO A 186 -3.11 -28.29 8.90
C PRO A 186 -2.61 -28.93 7.61
N THR A 187 -2.24 -30.22 7.68
CA THR A 187 -1.67 -30.97 6.55
C THR A 187 -2.77 -31.28 5.52
N ASP A 188 -2.52 -30.92 4.26
CA ASP A 188 -3.35 -31.22 3.08
C ASP A 188 -4.88 -31.10 3.25
N PRO A 189 -5.41 -29.91 3.62
CA PRO A 189 -6.86 -29.73 3.67
C PRO A 189 -7.49 -29.59 2.28
N GLY A 190 -6.71 -29.64 1.20
CA GLY A 190 -7.12 -29.15 -0.11
C GLY A 190 -7.42 -27.65 -0.11
N LEU A 191 -8.11 -27.18 -1.14
CA LEU A 191 -8.55 -25.79 -1.25
C LEU A 191 -9.97 -25.65 -0.70
N LEU A 192 -10.09 -25.12 0.52
CA LEU A 192 -11.38 -24.88 1.19
C LEU A 192 -11.94 -23.54 0.74
N SER A 193 -12.99 -23.53 -0.09
CA SER A 193 -13.51 -22.30 -0.71
C SER A 193 -14.70 -21.67 0.01
N THR A 194 -15.29 -22.34 1.00
CA THR A 194 -16.39 -21.78 1.81
C THR A 194 -15.98 -21.67 3.27
N THR A 195 -16.55 -20.71 3.99
CA THR A 195 -16.31 -20.53 5.43
C THR A 195 -16.71 -21.78 6.22
N GLU A 196 -17.81 -22.44 5.86
CA GLU A 196 -18.30 -23.63 6.57
C GLU A 196 -17.34 -24.82 6.45
N GLU A 197 -16.62 -24.95 5.33
CA GLU A 197 -15.57 -25.96 5.16
C GLU A 197 -14.29 -25.53 5.86
N ALA A 198 -13.88 -24.28 5.67
CA ALA A 198 -12.67 -23.70 6.25
C ALA A 198 -12.64 -23.79 7.77
N GLN A 199 -13.73 -23.45 8.45
CA GLN A 199 -13.78 -23.42 9.91
C GLN A 199 -13.71 -24.80 10.58
N LYS A 200 -13.88 -25.89 9.82
CA LYS A 200 -13.61 -27.26 10.33
C LYS A 200 -12.12 -27.53 10.49
N VAL A 201 -11.28 -26.73 9.83
CA VAL A 201 -9.83 -26.88 9.76
C VAL A 201 -9.14 -25.70 10.47
N TYR A 202 -9.51 -24.48 10.10
CA TYR A 202 -8.99 -23.24 10.66
C TYR A 202 -9.97 -22.70 11.70
N THR A 203 -9.92 -23.32 12.89
CA THR A 203 -10.84 -22.99 13.99
C THR A 203 -10.53 -21.63 14.61
N ARG A 204 -11.42 -21.17 15.50
CA ARG A 204 -11.19 -19.97 16.31
C ARG A 204 -9.92 -20.07 17.13
N GLU A 205 -9.69 -21.22 17.76
CA GLU A 205 -8.51 -21.49 18.59
C GLU A 205 -7.23 -21.44 17.76
N TRP A 206 -7.24 -21.98 16.54
CA TRP A 206 -6.10 -21.90 15.62
C TRP A 206 -5.80 -20.45 15.25
N TYR A 207 -6.82 -19.67 14.91
CA TYR A 207 -6.65 -18.26 14.59
C TYR A 207 -6.11 -17.46 15.79
N ASP A 208 -6.70 -17.62 16.97
CA ASP A 208 -6.29 -16.89 18.18
C ASP A 208 -4.85 -17.25 18.59
N ALA A 209 -4.47 -18.54 18.52
CA ALA A 209 -3.10 -18.98 18.77
C ALA A 209 -2.12 -18.39 17.74
N SER A 210 -2.51 -18.38 16.46
CA SER A 210 -1.72 -17.79 15.38
C SER A 210 -1.51 -16.29 15.58
N PHE A 211 -2.59 -15.57 15.90
CA PHE A 211 -2.56 -14.14 16.15
C PHE A 211 -1.76 -13.78 17.40
N ALA A 212 -1.85 -14.60 18.46
CA ALA A 212 -1.04 -14.44 19.65
C ALA A 212 0.47 -14.59 19.35
N TYR A 213 0.86 -15.61 18.59
CA TYR A 213 2.25 -15.84 18.21
C TYR A 213 2.82 -14.69 17.39
N MET A 214 2.11 -14.24 16.35
CA MET A 214 2.61 -13.21 15.42
C MET A 214 2.78 -11.80 16.04
N LYS A 215 2.20 -11.56 17.22
CA LYS A 215 2.48 -10.35 18.02
C LYS A 215 3.90 -10.36 18.59
N SER A 216 4.50 -11.54 18.75
CA SER A 216 5.82 -11.74 19.37
C SER A 216 6.94 -12.10 18.39
N ASP A 217 6.64 -12.87 17.34
CA ASP A 217 7.64 -13.35 16.36
C ASP A 217 7.02 -13.48 14.96
N LEU A 218 7.81 -13.84 13.96
CA LEU A 218 7.37 -14.12 12.60
C LEU A 218 7.20 -15.63 12.38
N PHE A 219 6.27 -16.02 11.51
CA PHE A 219 6.18 -17.41 11.07
C PHE A 219 7.47 -17.82 10.37
N LYS A 220 7.89 -19.08 10.54
CA LYS A 220 8.95 -19.68 9.72
C LYS A 220 8.67 -19.56 8.22
N SER A 221 9.74 -19.48 7.44
CA SER A 221 9.70 -19.31 5.98
C SER A 221 8.82 -20.33 5.25
N ASP A 222 8.88 -21.60 5.66
CA ASP A 222 8.10 -22.69 5.07
C ASP A 222 6.61 -22.55 5.34
N VAL A 223 6.23 -22.28 6.60
CA VAL A 223 4.85 -22.02 7.01
C VAL A 223 4.30 -20.76 6.33
N MET A 224 5.09 -19.69 6.26
CA MET A 224 4.67 -18.45 5.61
C MET A 224 4.45 -18.64 4.11
N ARG A 225 5.32 -19.38 3.41
CA ARG A 225 5.12 -19.70 1.99
C ARG A 225 3.86 -20.51 1.75
N GLU A 226 3.57 -21.45 2.63
CA GLU A 226 2.36 -22.27 2.51
C GLU A 226 1.10 -21.45 2.80
N LEU A 227 1.14 -20.54 3.79
CA LEU A 227 0.06 -19.58 4.04
C LEU A 227 -0.20 -18.71 2.81
N VAL A 228 0.86 -18.13 2.23
CA VAL A 228 0.79 -17.32 1.01
C VAL A 228 0.22 -18.12 -0.15
N ARG A 229 0.68 -19.36 -0.36
CA ARG A 229 0.20 -20.23 -1.44
C ARG A 229 -1.31 -20.47 -1.32
N ARG A 230 -1.78 -20.90 -0.15
CA ARG A 230 -3.21 -21.20 0.08
C ARG A 230 -4.09 -19.98 -0.06
N ALA A 231 -3.71 -18.85 0.55
CA ALA A 231 -4.49 -17.62 0.47
C ALA A 231 -4.47 -17.04 -0.96
N GLY A 232 -3.34 -17.09 -1.65
CA GLY A 232 -3.21 -16.67 -3.04
C GLY A 232 -4.03 -17.53 -4.00
N GLU A 233 -4.17 -18.84 -3.76
CA GLU A 233 -5.06 -19.72 -4.53
C GLU A 233 -6.54 -19.33 -4.38
N LEU A 234 -6.97 -18.92 -3.19
CA LEU A 234 -8.32 -18.40 -2.97
C LEU A 234 -8.53 -17.08 -3.72
N MET A 235 -7.63 -16.12 -3.55
CA MET A 235 -7.76 -14.80 -4.19
C MET A 235 -7.61 -14.86 -5.70
N ASN A 236 -6.84 -15.81 -6.25
CA ASN A 236 -6.75 -16.01 -7.70
C ASN A 236 -8.06 -16.48 -8.35
N LYS A 237 -8.94 -17.15 -7.60
CA LYS A 237 -10.29 -17.50 -8.08
C LYS A 237 -11.26 -16.32 -8.06
N GLU A 238 -10.94 -15.28 -7.32
CA GLU A 238 -11.71 -14.06 -7.28
C GLU A 238 -11.50 -13.23 -8.54
N SER A 239 -12.56 -12.53 -8.96
CA SER A 239 -12.49 -11.58 -10.07
C SER A 239 -11.82 -10.26 -9.65
N THR A 240 -11.34 -9.48 -10.62
CA THR A 240 -10.70 -8.17 -10.36
C THR A 240 -11.64 -7.19 -9.67
N CYS A 241 -12.90 -7.15 -10.09
CA CYS A 241 -14.03 -6.55 -9.40
C CYS A 241 -14.89 -7.68 -8.82
N LEU A 242 -14.88 -7.84 -7.50
CA LEU A 242 -15.71 -8.83 -6.81
C LEU A 242 -17.19 -8.46 -6.94
N ALA A 243 -18.05 -9.44 -7.19
CA ALA A 243 -19.50 -9.26 -7.09
C ALA A 243 -19.98 -9.92 -5.79
N LEU A 244 -20.38 -9.10 -4.81
CA LEU A 244 -20.78 -9.57 -3.49
C LEU A 244 -22.28 -9.36 -3.26
N SER A 245 -22.91 -10.35 -2.64
CA SER A 245 -24.29 -10.26 -2.15
C SER A 245 -24.28 -10.23 -0.62
N ILE A 246 -24.96 -9.27 -0.02
CA ILE A 246 -25.19 -9.14 1.42
C ILE A 246 -26.70 -9.22 1.65
N ASP A 247 -27.11 -10.24 2.40
CA ASP A 247 -28.51 -10.40 2.76
C ASP A 247 -28.94 -9.37 3.84
N PRO A 248 -30.23 -9.03 3.96
CA PRO A 248 -30.67 -8.04 4.94
C PRO A 248 -30.35 -8.36 6.41
N ASP A 249 -30.17 -9.63 6.74
CA ASP A 249 -29.79 -10.14 8.07
C ASP A 249 -28.28 -10.38 8.24
N GLU A 250 -27.49 -10.13 7.19
CA GLU A 250 -26.04 -10.29 7.19
C GLU A 250 -25.34 -8.96 7.45
N ARG A 251 -24.35 -8.97 8.35
CA ARG A 251 -23.55 -7.77 8.65
C ARG A 251 -22.45 -7.57 7.61
N LEU A 252 -22.05 -6.32 7.42
CA LEU A 252 -20.92 -5.97 6.56
C LEU A 252 -19.96 -5.01 7.28
N ALA A 253 -18.69 -5.39 7.39
CA ALA A 253 -17.62 -4.51 7.82
C ALA A 253 -16.82 -4.01 6.62
N ILE A 254 -16.47 -2.71 6.59
CA ILE A 254 -15.57 -2.11 5.61
C ILE A 254 -14.42 -1.45 6.37
N VAL A 255 -13.20 -1.96 6.16
CA VAL A 255 -11.98 -1.56 6.86
C VAL A 255 -11.04 -0.89 5.88
N GLY A 256 -10.55 0.31 6.21
CA GLY A 256 -9.59 1.07 5.41
C GLY A 256 -8.13 0.68 5.68
N ASP A 257 -7.23 1.63 5.43
CA ASP A 257 -5.78 1.47 5.57
C ASP A 257 -5.40 1.08 7.01
N ILE A 258 -4.48 0.13 7.15
CA ILE A 258 -3.92 -0.30 8.45
C ILE A 258 -2.44 0.06 8.56
N HIS A 259 -1.71 0.08 7.43
CA HIS A 259 -0.34 0.55 7.34
C HIS A 259 0.60 0.02 8.43
N GLY A 260 0.58 -1.30 8.65
CA GLY A 260 1.46 -1.92 9.63
C GLY A 260 1.23 -1.49 11.09
N SER A 261 0.07 -0.94 11.42
CA SER A 261 -0.31 -0.62 12.80
C SER A 261 -0.87 -1.85 13.53
N LEU A 262 -0.01 -2.51 14.30
CA LEU A 262 -0.42 -3.64 15.13
C LEU A 262 -1.45 -3.27 16.22
N PRO A 263 -1.34 -2.12 16.92
CA PRO A 263 -2.38 -1.72 17.89
C PRO A 263 -3.76 -1.58 17.26
N ASP A 264 -3.86 -0.94 16.09
CA ASP A 264 -5.14 -0.77 15.39
C ASP A 264 -5.67 -2.12 14.89
N LEU A 265 -4.81 -3.00 14.37
CA LEU A 265 -5.22 -4.36 14.00
C LEU A 265 -5.73 -5.15 15.21
N CYS A 266 -5.12 -5.00 16.39
CA CYS A 266 -5.65 -5.63 17.61
C CYS A 266 -7.05 -5.11 17.93
N ALA A 267 -7.28 -3.80 17.89
CA ALA A 267 -8.60 -3.21 18.14
C ALA A 267 -9.65 -3.66 17.12
N ILE A 268 -9.28 -3.75 15.83
CA ILE A 268 -10.13 -4.32 14.77
C ILE A 268 -10.45 -5.78 15.10
N ASN A 269 -9.45 -6.59 15.45
CA ASN A 269 -9.63 -8.00 15.74
C ASN A 269 -10.50 -8.26 16.97
N GLU A 270 -10.34 -7.47 18.03
CA GLU A 270 -11.15 -7.55 19.24
C GLU A 270 -12.64 -7.35 18.97
N LYS A 271 -12.99 -6.59 17.93
CA LYS A 271 -14.38 -6.37 17.50
C LYS A 271 -14.83 -7.38 16.46
N LEU A 272 -14.11 -7.50 15.34
CA LEU A 272 -14.55 -8.25 14.18
C LEU A 272 -14.45 -9.76 14.38
N VAL A 273 -13.36 -10.26 14.97
CA VAL A 273 -13.11 -11.71 15.01
C VAL A 273 -14.17 -12.44 15.84
N PRO A 274 -14.59 -11.98 17.05
CA PRO A 274 -15.76 -12.53 17.73
C PRO A 274 -17.01 -12.61 16.85
N MET A 275 -17.41 -11.49 16.24
CA MET A 275 -18.61 -11.43 15.40
C MET A 275 -18.50 -12.39 14.21
N MET A 276 -17.34 -12.45 13.55
CA MET A 276 -17.14 -13.32 12.38
C MET A 276 -17.29 -14.80 12.69
N PHE A 277 -16.88 -15.25 13.88
CA PHE A 277 -17.03 -16.63 14.30
C PHE A 277 -18.42 -16.96 14.89
N SER A 278 -19.19 -15.97 15.34
CA SER A 278 -20.51 -16.19 15.94
C SER A 278 -21.70 -15.81 15.05
N GLU A 279 -21.49 -15.00 14.03
CA GLU A 279 -22.56 -14.35 13.25
C GLU A 279 -22.32 -14.48 11.74
N LYS A 280 -23.38 -14.26 10.97
CA LYS A 280 -23.32 -14.17 9.51
C LYS A 280 -22.86 -12.76 9.13
N MET A 281 -21.61 -12.63 8.70
CA MET A 281 -21.06 -11.35 8.29
C MET A 281 -19.97 -11.49 7.22
N LYS A 282 -19.79 -10.42 6.44
CA LYS A 282 -18.65 -10.26 5.53
C LYS A 282 -17.80 -9.05 5.95
N ALA A 283 -16.50 -9.11 5.65
CA ALA A 283 -15.56 -8.02 5.86
C ALA A 283 -14.78 -7.73 4.57
N VAL A 284 -14.77 -6.46 4.17
CA VAL A 284 -13.99 -5.97 3.01
C VAL A 284 -12.89 -5.05 3.54
N PHE A 285 -11.64 -5.43 3.31
CA PHE A 285 -10.47 -4.63 3.62
C PHE A 285 -10.03 -3.90 2.36
N LEU A 286 -9.96 -2.57 2.38
CA LEU A 286 -9.85 -1.74 1.19
C LEU A 286 -8.44 -1.65 0.58
N GLY A 287 -7.40 -2.04 1.31
CA GLY A 287 -6.01 -2.02 0.84
C GLY A 287 -5.07 -1.41 1.88
N ASP A 288 -3.81 -1.21 1.50
CA ASP A 288 -2.76 -0.55 2.28
C ASP A 288 -2.57 -1.15 3.68
N TYR A 289 -2.20 -2.43 3.68
CA TYR A 289 -1.94 -3.22 4.88
C TYR A 289 -0.51 -3.02 5.39
N VAL A 290 0.40 -2.76 4.45
CA VAL A 290 1.84 -2.69 4.68
C VAL A 290 2.36 -1.26 4.55
N ASP A 291 3.69 -1.11 4.67
CA ASP A 291 4.41 0.16 4.67
C ASP A 291 4.01 1.13 5.79
N ARG A 292 4.83 2.17 5.99
CA ARG A 292 4.72 3.24 6.98
C ARG A 292 4.90 2.74 8.42
N GLY A 293 4.03 1.86 8.90
CA GLY A 293 4.13 1.26 10.22
C GLY A 293 5.11 0.09 10.28
N PRO A 294 5.62 -0.23 11.48
CA PRO A 294 6.71 -1.18 11.67
C PRO A 294 6.28 -2.65 11.65
N LYS A 295 4.97 -2.94 11.56
CA LYS A 295 4.41 -4.30 11.65
C LYS A 295 3.61 -4.71 10.42
N GLY A 296 3.93 -4.16 9.25
CA GLY A 296 3.26 -4.49 7.97
C GLY A 296 3.25 -5.98 7.68
N HIS A 297 4.37 -6.69 7.90
CA HIS A 297 4.41 -8.14 7.68
C HIS A 297 3.52 -8.93 8.63
N THR A 298 3.44 -8.52 9.91
CA THR A 298 2.50 -9.11 10.88
C THR A 298 1.05 -8.86 10.46
N VAL A 299 0.73 -7.64 10.01
CA VAL A 299 -0.63 -7.27 9.59
C VAL A 299 -1.09 -8.13 8.43
N VAL A 300 -0.33 -8.20 7.34
CA VAL A 300 -0.71 -9.03 6.18
C VAL A 300 -0.79 -10.51 6.56
N THR A 301 0.10 -11.02 7.42
CA THR A 301 0.04 -12.41 7.90
C THR A 301 -1.28 -12.70 8.63
N ALA A 302 -1.73 -11.80 9.52
CA ALA A 302 -3.01 -11.94 10.22
C ALA A 302 -4.20 -11.96 9.26
N LEU A 303 -4.21 -11.07 8.26
CA LEU A 303 -5.27 -10.98 7.26
C LEU A 303 -5.33 -12.23 6.38
N LEU A 304 -4.18 -12.85 6.06
CA LEU A 304 -4.14 -14.12 5.34
C LEU A 304 -4.69 -15.27 6.20
N CYS A 305 -4.38 -15.31 7.50
CA CYS A 305 -5.00 -16.27 8.40
C CYS A 305 -6.53 -16.09 8.45
N LEU A 306 -7.02 -14.85 8.54
CA LEU A 306 -8.46 -14.57 8.44
C LEU A 306 -9.03 -15.02 7.09
N LYS A 307 -8.34 -14.77 5.98
CA LYS A 307 -8.77 -15.22 4.65
C LYS A 307 -8.88 -16.74 4.57
N LEU A 308 -7.98 -17.49 5.21
CA LEU A 308 -8.10 -18.95 5.29
C LEU A 308 -9.27 -19.40 6.17
N CYS A 309 -9.52 -18.73 7.30
CA CYS A 309 -10.68 -19.02 8.15
C CYS A 309 -12.02 -18.70 7.47
N PHE A 310 -12.03 -17.68 6.59
CA PHE A 310 -13.25 -17.09 6.03
C PHE A 310 -13.16 -16.84 4.51
N PRO A 311 -12.99 -17.88 3.66
CA PRO A 311 -12.69 -17.71 2.24
C PRO A 311 -13.73 -16.93 1.44
N ASP A 312 -15.00 -17.04 1.78
CA ASP A 312 -16.15 -16.38 1.12
C ASP A 312 -16.79 -15.28 1.98
N ARG A 313 -16.13 -14.89 3.08
CA ARG A 313 -16.58 -13.82 3.99
C ARG A 313 -15.54 -12.72 4.22
N VAL A 314 -14.24 -12.98 4.03
CA VAL A 314 -13.16 -11.97 4.08
C VAL A 314 -12.62 -11.69 2.70
N PHE A 315 -12.62 -10.41 2.32
CA PHE A 315 -12.13 -9.95 1.03
C PHE A 315 -11.04 -8.91 1.22
N LEU A 316 -9.88 -9.14 0.61
CA LEU A 316 -8.71 -8.29 0.71
C LEU A 316 -8.50 -7.58 -0.62
N LEU A 317 -8.95 -6.33 -0.72
CA LEU A 317 -8.70 -5.50 -1.89
C LEU A 317 -7.28 -4.97 -1.88
N ARG A 318 -6.78 -4.66 -3.06
CA ARG A 318 -5.43 -4.16 -3.24
C ARG A 318 -5.38 -2.64 -3.13
N GLY A 319 -4.48 -2.14 -2.29
CA GLY A 319 -4.11 -0.74 -2.25
C GLY A 319 -2.89 -0.41 -3.09
N ASN A 320 -2.50 0.86 -3.11
CA ASN A 320 -1.31 1.30 -3.83
C ASN A 320 -0.02 0.85 -3.12
N HIS A 321 -0.06 0.60 -1.81
CA HIS A 321 1.08 0.09 -1.06
C HIS A 321 1.30 -1.42 -1.20
N GLU A 322 0.39 -2.17 -1.80
CA GLU A 322 0.65 -3.56 -2.20
C GLU A 322 1.41 -3.63 -3.54
N THR A 323 2.41 -2.76 -3.75
CA THR A 323 3.24 -2.65 -4.96
C THR A 323 4.74 -2.67 -4.63
N VAL A 324 5.57 -3.17 -5.54
CA VAL A 324 7.03 -3.19 -5.38
C VAL A 324 7.58 -1.77 -5.31
N SER A 325 7.01 -0.87 -6.11
CA SER A 325 7.36 0.54 -6.15
C SER A 325 7.22 1.19 -4.78
N MET A 326 6.08 1.02 -4.09
CA MET A 326 5.89 1.56 -2.74
C MET A 326 6.75 0.86 -1.69
N ASN A 327 6.74 -0.47 -1.66
CA ASN A 327 7.38 -1.26 -0.60
C ASN A 327 8.89 -1.06 -0.50
N SER A 328 9.53 -0.70 -1.61
CA SER A 328 10.96 -0.42 -1.65
C SER A 328 11.33 0.90 -0.96
N PHE A 329 10.37 1.81 -0.75
CA PHE A 329 10.59 3.13 -0.17
C PHE A 329 10.00 3.29 1.24
N PHE A 330 8.84 2.68 1.50
CA PHE A 330 8.03 3.00 2.68
C PHE A 330 8.08 1.96 3.79
N GLY A 331 8.99 1.00 3.71
CA GLY A 331 9.44 0.20 4.87
C GLY A 331 9.03 -1.26 4.89
N TYR A 332 8.15 -1.72 3.99
CA TYR A 332 7.74 -3.13 3.97
C TYR A 332 8.85 -4.07 3.50
N ARG A 333 9.56 -3.76 2.40
CA ARG A 333 10.64 -4.62 1.91
C ARG A 333 11.74 -4.85 2.97
N PRO A 334 12.25 -3.82 3.67
CA PRO A 334 13.17 -4.02 4.80
C PRO A 334 12.62 -4.96 5.87
N GLN A 335 11.35 -4.85 6.27
CA GLN A 335 10.75 -5.75 7.27
C GLN A 335 10.83 -7.23 6.84
N VAL A 336 10.54 -7.51 5.56
CA VAL A 336 10.60 -8.88 5.03
C VAL A 336 12.06 -9.36 4.91
N ASP A 337 12.95 -8.52 4.40
CA ASP A 337 14.36 -8.86 4.19
C ASP A 337 15.09 -9.05 5.54
N GLU A 338 14.77 -8.26 6.57
CA GLU A 338 15.28 -8.45 7.94
C GLU A 338 14.69 -9.70 8.61
N GLY A 339 13.42 -10.00 8.35
CA GLY A 339 12.72 -11.15 8.92
C GLY A 339 13.16 -12.50 8.34
N TYR A 340 13.50 -12.57 7.06
CA TYR A 340 13.76 -13.84 6.35
C TYR A 340 15.13 -13.90 5.66
N GLY A 341 15.80 -12.78 5.52
CA GLY A 341 17.04 -12.64 4.77
C GLY A 341 16.78 -12.34 3.29
N THR A 342 17.68 -11.54 2.70
CA THR A 342 17.55 -11.08 1.30
C THR A 342 17.65 -12.20 0.27
N GLU A 343 18.31 -13.31 0.58
CA GLU A 343 18.40 -14.48 -0.32
C GLU A 343 17.20 -15.43 -0.20
N SER A 344 16.30 -15.21 0.76
CA SER A 344 15.13 -16.09 0.92
C SER A 344 14.16 -16.01 -0.26
N GLY A 345 14.09 -14.87 -0.96
CA GLY A 345 13.04 -14.62 -1.95
C GLY A 345 11.64 -14.48 -1.33
N MET A 346 11.53 -14.26 -0.01
CA MET A 346 10.24 -14.05 0.64
C MET A 346 9.56 -12.77 0.15
N PHE A 347 10.30 -11.69 -0.09
CA PHE A 347 9.72 -10.45 -0.61
C PHE A 347 9.09 -10.64 -2.00
N ASP A 348 9.72 -11.42 -2.88
CA ASP A 348 9.15 -11.78 -4.19
C ASP A 348 7.90 -12.67 -4.05
N THR A 349 7.86 -13.51 -3.01
CA THR A 349 6.69 -14.33 -2.65
C THR A 349 5.51 -13.45 -2.20
N MET A 350 5.77 -12.46 -1.34
CA MET A 350 4.75 -11.48 -0.91
C MET A 350 4.29 -10.57 -2.06
N THR A 351 5.22 -10.16 -2.92
CA THR A 351 4.91 -9.42 -4.15
C THR A 351 3.97 -10.20 -5.07
N SER A 352 4.22 -11.51 -5.21
CA SER A 352 3.37 -12.40 -6.01
C SER A 352 1.97 -12.55 -5.41
N LEU A 353 1.85 -12.61 -4.08
CA LEU A 353 0.56 -12.60 -3.38
C LEU A 353 -0.23 -11.33 -3.70
N PHE A 354 0.41 -10.16 -3.67
CA PHE A 354 -0.27 -8.89 -3.96
C PHE A 354 -0.87 -8.84 -5.37
N ALA A 355 -0.24 -9.50 -6.35
CA ALA A 355 -0.81 -9.62 -7.69
C ALA A 355 -2.12 -10.43 -7.73
N THR A 356 -2.41 -11.24 -6.71
CA THR A 356 -3.64 -12.05 -6.62
C THR A 356 -4.83 -11.31 -6.00
N MET A 357 -4.62 -10.12 -5.40
CA MET A 357 -5.66 -9.37 -4.71
C MET A 357 -6.61 -8.65 -5.68
N PRO A 358 -7.94 -8.70 -5.49
CA PRO A 358 -8.90 -7.90 -6.26
C PRO A 358 -8.65 -6.39 -6.13
N LEU A 359 -9.07 -5.59 -7.11
CA LEU A 359 -8.89 -4.13 -7.09
C LEU A 359 -10.10 -3.38 -6.53
N CYS A 360 -11.28 -3.98 -6.62
CA CYS A 360 -12.52 -3.37 -6.15
C CYS A 360 -13.59 -4.44 -5.87
N CYS A 361 -14.69 -4.04 -5.25
CA CYS A 361 -15.89 -4.85 -5.15
C CYS A 361 -17.15 -4.04 -5.42
N LEU A 362 -18.17 -4.73 -5.94
CA LEU A 362 -19.51 -4.24 -6.16
C LEU A 362 -20.48 -5.08 -5.32
N ILE A 363 -20.97 -4.47 -4.25
CA ILE A 363 -21.86 -5.10 -3.27
C ILE A 363 -23.31 -4.76 -3.62
N ASN A 364 -24.15 -5.79 -3.74
CA ASN A 364 -25.58 -5.69 -4.09
C ASN A 364 -25.85 -4.84 -5.34
N LYS A 365 -24.86 -4.68 -6.24
CA LYS A 365 -24.90 -3.81 -7.43
C LYS A 365 -25.09 -2.31 -7.13
N GLU A 366 -25.01 -1.90 -5.87
CA GLU A 366 -25.33 -0.53 -5.43
C GLU A 366 -24.20 0.12 -4.62
N ILE A 367 -23.32 -0.66 -3.98
CA ILE A 367 -22.19 -0.15 -3.20
C ILE A 367 -20.89 -0.53 -3.88
N PHE A 368 -20.11 0.47 -4.27
CA PHE A 368 -18.79 0.26 -4.87
C PHE A 368 -17.70 0.49 -3.83
N CYS A 369 -16.78 -0.47 -3.66
CA CYS A 369 -15.64 -0.29 -2.78
C CYS A 369 -14.33 -0.45 -3.54
N THR A 370 -13.37 0.42 -3.25
CA THR A 370 -12.03 0.40 -3.86
C THR A 370 -11.04 1.11 -2.92
N HIS A 371 -9.74 1.09 -3.22
CA HIS A 371 -8.76 1.81 -2.40
C HIS A 371 -8.71 3.29 -2.74
N GLY A 372 -8.44 3.54 -4.02
CA GLY A 372 -8.34 4.83 -4.72
C GLY A 372 -9.71 5.49 -4.89
N GLY A 373 -10.12 5.73 -6.12
CA GLY A 373 -11.38 6.41 -6.40
C GLY A 373 -12.19 5.76 -7.51
N ALA A 374 -13.26 6.44 -7.89
CA ALA A 374 -14.12 5.98 -8.98
C ALA A 374 -13.35 5.89 -10.32
N PRO A 375 -13.66 4.89 -11.18
CA PRO A 375 -13.04 4.71 -12.50
C PRO A 375 -13.64 5.67 -13.54
N LEU A 376 -13.31 6.96 -13.44
CA LEU A 376 -13.97 8.04 -14.16
C LEU A 376 -13.54 8.17 -15.63
N ARG A 377 -12.25 8.02 -15.95
CA ARG A 377 -11.74 8.06 -17.35
C ARG A 377 -12.29 6.89 -18.15
N ALA A 378 -12.22 5.71 -17.56
CA ALA A 378 -12.67 4.48 -18.18
C ALA A 378 -14.20 4.40 -18.30
N ASP A 379 -14.89 5.05 -17.36
CA ASP A 379 -16.34 5.11 -17.22
C ASP A 379 -17.02 3.72 -17.24
N VAL A 380 -16.50 2.83 -16.40
CA VAL A 380 -16.92 1.41 -16.25
C VAL A 380 -17.29 1.07 -14.82
N CYS A 381 -18.01 -0.04 -14.63
CA CYS A 381 -18.29 -0.62 -13.32
C CYS A 381 -18.44 -2.15 -13.41
N GLY A 382 -18.29 -2.86 -12.29
CA GLY A 382 -18.59 -4.29 -12.17
C GLY A 382 -17.84 -5.15 -13.20
N ASP A 383 -18.59 -5.98 -13.95
CA ASP A 383 -18.03 -6.92 -14.93
C ASP A 383 -17.24 -6.27 -16.07
N GLU A 384 -17.47 -4.99 -16.37
CA GLU A 384 -16.66 -4.29 -17.37
C GLU A 384 -15.22 -4.10 -16.91
N ILE A 385 -14.99 -3.92 -15.60
CA ILE A 385 -13.66 -3.89 -14.99
C ILE A 385 -12.99 -5.25 -15.16
N ASN A 386 -13.73 -6.35 -14.91
CA ASN A 386 -13.23 -7.72 -15.09
C ASN A 386 -12.80 -8.00 -16.53
N LYS A 387 -13.51 -7.47 -17.52
CA LYS A 387 -13.17 -7.61 -18.95
C LYS A 387 -11.94 -6.80 -19.34
N ARG A 388 -11.76 -5.60 -18.77
CA ARG A 388 -10.59 -4.75 -19.06
C ARG A 388 -9.33 -5.27 -18.39
N ILE A 389 -9.44 -5.76 -17.16
CA ILE A 389 -8.34 -6.29 -16.36
C ILE A 389 -8.61 -7.77 -16.02
N PRO A 390 -8.52 -8.68 -17.01
CA PRO A 390 -8.77 -10.11 -16.80
C PRO A 390 -7.61 -10.81 -16.09
N VAL A 391 -6.41 -10.22 -16.14
CA VAL A 391 -5.22 -10.71 -15.46
C VAL A 391 -4.66 -9.60 -14.61
N ARG A 392 -4.60 -9.83 -13.30
CA ARG A 392 -4.00 -8.91 -12.34
C ARG A 392 -2.49 -9.11 -12.31
N ARG A 393 -1.75 -8.01 -12.16
CA ARG A 393 -0.30 -7.96 -12.00
C ARG A 393 0.03 -7.02 -10.87
N VAL A 394 1.18 -7.24 -10.23
CA VAL A 394 1.61 -6.33 -9.17
C VAL A 394 1.85 -4.92 -9.73
N GLU A 395 2.74 -4.73 -10.70
CA GLU A 395 2.88 -3.40 -11.33
C GLU A 395 2.02 -3.35 -12.60
N MET A 396 1.17 -2.33 -12.70
CA MET A 396 0.33 -2.10 -13.88
C MET A 396 0.35 -0.61 -14.24
N ASP A 397 0.92 -0.29 -15.39
CA ASP A 397 0.77 1.03 -16.01
C ASP A 397 -0.55 1.07 -16.80
N ASP A 398 -1.66 1.04 -16.04
CA ASP A 398 -3.01 1.09 -16.58
C ASP A 398 -3.79 2.24 -15.91
N PRO A 399 -4.43 3.14 -16.69
CA PRO A 399 -5.18 4.26 -16.14
C PRO A 399 -6.34 3.85 -15.21
N LEU A 400 -7.03 2.74 -15.50
CA LEU A 400 -8.12 2.25 -14.65
C LEU A 400 -7.57 1.74 -13.31
N VAL A 401 -6.46 0.99 -13.33
CA VAL A 401 -5.81 0.54 -12.08
C VAL A 401 -5.32 1.73 -11.28
N SER A 402 -4.74 2.72 -11.95
CA SER A 402 -4.31 3.98 -11.33
C SER A 402 -5.49 4.70 -10.68
N GLU A 403 -6.66 4.78 -11.33
CA GLU A 403 -7.83 5.40 -10.74
C GLU A 403 -8.32 4.66 -9.49
N LEU A 404 -8.42 3.33 -9.57
CA LEU A 404 -8.86 2.46 -8.48
C LEU A 404 -7.90 2.40 -7.28
N THR A 405 -6.66 2.87 -7.42
CA THR A 405 -5.65 2.78 -6.34
C THR A 405 -5.05 4.12 -5.91
N TRP A 406 -5.15 5.17 -6.72
CA TRP A 406 -4.46 6.45 -6.46
C TRP A 406 -5.34 7.72 -6.55
N SER A 407 -6.56 7.64 -7.09
CA SER A 407 -7.40 8.85 -7.23
C SER A 407 -7.97 9.31 -5.88
N ASP A 408 -8.21 10.62 -5.74
CA ASP A 408 -8.75 11.24 -4.51
C ASP A 408 -9.97 12.13 -4.78
N PRO A 409 -10.94 12.19 -3.84
CA PRO A 409 -12.03 13.16 -3.89
C PRO A 409 -11.55 14.58 -3.53
N SER A 410 -11.99 15.57 -4.31
CA SER A 410 -11.79 16.99 -3.99
C SER A 410 -12.90 17.50 -3.07
N GLN A 411 -12.50 18.11 -1.96
CA GLN A 411 -13.44 18.79 -1.04
C GLN A 411 -13.99 20.10 -1.61
N THR A 412 -13.45 20.57 -2.75
CA THR A 412 -13.87 21.82 -3.42
C THR A 412 -14.20 21.56 -4.89
N PRO A 413 -15.14 22.32 -5.48
CA PRO A 413 -15.46 22.19 -6.90
C PRO A 413 -14.25 22.44 -7.81
N ILE A 414 -14.14 21.65 -8.87
CA ILE A 414 -13.13 21.78 -9.93
C ILE A 414 -13.80 22.36 -11.17
N ASP A 415 -13.60 23.67 -11.40
CA ASP A 415 -14.22 24.39 -12.50
C ASP A 415 -13.35 24.45 -13.76
N SER A 416 -12.02 24.37 -13.61
CA SER A 416 -11.08 24.22 -14.72
C SER A 416 -10.49 22.82 -14.73
N SER A 417 -11.04 21.96 -15.58
CA SER A 417 -10.41 20.68 -15.87
C SER A 417 -9.09 20.91 -16.60
N SER A 418 -8.03 20.32 -16.08
CA SER A 418 -6.70 20.30 -16.70
C SER A 418 -6.29 18.85 -16.96
N GLY A 419 -5.43 18.64 -17.96
CA GLY A 419 -5.01 17.29 -18.36
C GLY A 419 -6.04 16.56 -19.23
N ASP A 420 -5.95 15.24 -19.22
CA ASP A 420 -6.70 14.31 -20.07
C ASP A 420 -7.93 13.67 -19.37
N GLY A 421 -8.25 14.12 -18.16
CA GLY A 421 -9.37 13.61 -17.37
C GLY A 421 -10.74 14.14 -17.83
N PRO A 422 -11.84 13.50 -17.39
CA PRO A 422 -13.20 14.00 -17.60
C PRO A 422 -13.41 15.40 -16.98
N ALA A 423 -14.53 16.04 -17.34
CA ALA A 423 -14.96 17.27 -16.69
C ALA A 423 -15.01 17.11 -15.16
N HIS A 424 -14.65 18.18 -14.44
CA HIS A 424 -14.59 18.21 -12.98
C HIS A 424 -13.53 17.30 -12.36
N THR A 425 -12.49 16.97 -13.13
CA THR A 425 -11.27 16.32 -12.66
C THR A 425 -10.02 17.16 -12.95
N ARG A 426 -8.93 16.85 -12.25
CA ARG A 426 -7.58 17.37 -12.50
C ARG A 426 -6.52 16.31 -12.18
N PRO A 427 -5.28 16.44 -12.64
CA PRO A 427 -4.20 15.51 -12.27
C PRO A 427 -3.97 15.50 -10.76
N SER A 428 -3.67 14.33 -10.22
CA SER A 428 -3.37 14.20 -8.78
C SER A 428 -2.02 14.81 -8.42
N HIS A 429 -1.91 15.38 -7.22
CA HIS A 429 -0.62 15.79 -6.64
C HIS A 429 0.31 14.60 -6.38
N ARG A 430 -0.25 13.38 -6.36
CA ARG A 430 0.50 12.13 -6.32
C ARG A 430 1.17 11.80 -7.65
N GLY A 431 0.91 12.56 -8.72
CA GLY A 431 1.46 12.32 -10.05
C GLY A 431 0.91 11.07 -10.75
N VAL A 432 0.02 10.32 -10.10
CA VAL A 432 -0.72 9.15 -10.60
C VAL A 432 -2.17 9.28 -10.16
N GLY A 433 -3.11 8.83 -10.99
CA GLY A 433 -4.55 8.96 -10.73
C GLY A 433 -5.10 10.36 -11.02
N LEU A 434 -6.25 10.66 -10.43
CA LEU A 434 -6.99 11.92 -10.59
C LEU A 434 -7.44 12.46 -9.26
N VAL A 435 -7.65 13.77 -9.22
CA VAL A 435 -8.50 14.40 -8.21
C VAL A 435 -9.83 14.74 -8.86
N TYR A 436 -10.95 14.34 -8.27
CA TYR A 436 -12.30 14.52 -8.82
C TYR A 436 -13.26 15.13 -7.82
N ASP A 437 -14.13 16.05 -8.25
CA ASP A 437 -15.16 16.63 -7.37
C ASP A 437 -16.48 15.82 -7.39
N TYR A 438 -17.44 16.26 -6.59
CA TYR A 438 -18.75 15.62 -6.45
C TYR A 438 -19.52 15.48 -7.77
N ARG A 439 -19.34 16.39 -8.74
CA ARG A 439 -20.06 16.38 -10.03
C ARG A 439 -19.56 15.26 -10.92
N ALA A 440 -18.25 15.05 -10.97
CA ALA A 440 -17.65 13.91 -11.68
C ALA A 440 -18.12 12.59 -11.07
N PHE A 441 -18.06 12.47 -9.74
CA PHE A 441 -18.53 11.29 -9.03
C PHE A 441 -20.03 11.02 -9.28
N GLN A 442 -20.90 12.01 -9.09
CA GLN A 442 -22.35 11.85 -9.26
C GLN A 442 -22.73 11.47 -10.69
N THR A 443 -22.01 12.00 -11.69
CA THR A 443 -22.22 11.63 -13.10
C THR A 443 -21.98 10.13 -13.32
N TRP A 444 -20.84 9.63 -12.84
CA TRP A 444 -20.50 8.21 -12.91
C TRP A 444 -21.45 7.34 -12.06
N ALA A 445 -21.68 7.73 -10.81
CA ALA A 445 -22.51 6.99 -9.87
C ALA A 445 -23.96 6.83 -10.38
N LYS A 446 -24.54 7.90 -10.92
CA LYS A 446 -25.88 7.87 -11.52
C LYS A 446 -25.93 6.96 -12.75
N LYS A 447 -24.91 7.02 -13.62
CA LYS A 447 -24.85 6.18 -14.83
C LYS A 447 -24.80 4.70 -14.49
N HIS A 448 -24.05 4.32 -13.46
CA HIS A 448 -23.83 2.93 -13.07
C HIS A 448 -24.74 2.43 -11.94
N GLY A 449 -25.66 3.27 -11.45
CA GLY A 449 -26.61 2.91 -10.38
C GLY A 449 -25.98 2.75 -9.00
N ILE A 450 -24.82 3.38 -8.76
CA ILE A 450 -24.07 3.27 -7.51
C ILE A 450 -24.63 4.24 -6.49
N LYS A 451 -25.16 3.74 -5.37
CA LYS A 451 -25.71 4.53 -4.28
C LYS A 451 -24.67 4.98 -3.26
N LYS A 452 -23.67 4.13 -2.99
CA LYS A 452 -22.58 4.46 -2.05
C LYS A 452 -21.25 4.05 -2.66
N LEU A 453 -20.22 4.86 -2.45
CA LEU A 453 -18.83 4.49 -2.68
C LEU A 453 -18.06 4.53 -1.36
N PHE A 454 -17.36 3.46 -1.02
CA PHE A 454 -16.41 3.44 0.10
C PHE A 454 -14.99 3.30 -0.42
N ARG A 455 -14.12 4.23 -0.02
CA ARG A 455 -12.70 4.25 -0.36
C ARG A 455 -11.82 4.51 0.84
N ALA A 456 -10.50 4.41 0.66
CA ALA A 456 -9.52 4.52 1.74
C ALA A 456 -8.41 5.56 1.40
N HIS A 457 -7.11 5.21 1.47
CA HIS A 457 -5.95 5.93 0.89
C HIS A 457 -5.62 7.35 1.42
N GLU A 458 -6.57 8.07 1.99
CA GLU A 458 -6.37 9.36 2.63
C GLU A 458 -6.50 9.24 4.15
N ALA A 459 -5.46 9.61 4.87
CA ALA A 459 -5.52 9.81 6.31
C ALA A 459 -6.48 10.97 6.62
N ILE A 460 -7.49 10.71 7.45
CA ILE A 460 -8.55 11.66 7.75
C ILE A 460 -8.69 11.95 9.24
N GLN A 461 -8.96 13.21 9.56
CA GLN A 461 -9.24 13.69 10.92
C GLN A 461 -10.71 14.14 11.05
N PRO A 462 -11.32 14.06 12.24
CA PRO A 462 -10.80 13.50 13.48
C PRO A 462 -11.17 12.04 13.73
N ILE A 463 -12.19 11.49 13.04
CA ILE A 463 -12.85 10.23 13.42
C ILE A 463 -12.55 9.04 12.50
N GLY A 464 -11.63 9.11 11.54
CA GLY A 464 -11.30 7.94 10.70
C GLY A 464 -12.36 7.53 9.67
N VAL A 465 -13.52 8.21 9.59
CA VAL A 465 -14.48 8.14 8.47
C VAL A 465 -14.92 9.55 8.09
N ARG A 466 -14.94 9.86 6.78
CA ARG A 466 -15.34 11.17 6.24
C ARG A 466 -16.40 10.99 5.16
N PHE A 467 -17.47 11.77 5.21
CA PHE A 467 -18.42 11.92 4.11
C PHE A 467 -17.89 12.99 3.14
N ASP A 468 -17.29 12.56 2.04
CA ASP A 468 -16.44 13.41 1.19
C ASP A 468 -17.18 14.58 0.53
N PHE A 469 -18.47 14.41 0.25
CA PHE A 469 -19.27 15.41 -0.45
C PHE A 469 -20.49 15.85 0.37
N GLU A 470 -20.39 15.90 1.70
CA GLU A 470 -21.52 16.19 2.62
C GLU A 470 -22.33 17.42 2.20
N HIS A 471 -21.68 18.54 1.87
CA HIS A 471 -22.37 19.78 1.49
C HIS A 471 -22.97 19.77 0.07
N ASN A 472 -22.56 18.82 -0.77
CA ASN A 472 -23.04 18.67 -2.15
C ASN A 472 -23.71 17.29 -2.35
N ALA A 473 -24.13 16.67 -1.25
CA ALA A 473 -24.64 15.32 -1.23
C ALA A 473 -25.92 15.24 -2.06
N SER A 474 -25.93 14.32 -3.02
CA SER A 474 -27.18 13.79 -3.52
C SER A 474 -27.69 12.81 -2.48
N ALA A 475 -28.99 12.85 -2.15
CA ALA A 475 -29.61 11.85 -1.27
C ALA A 475 -29.47 10.41 -1.82
N ASP A 476 -29.11 10.27 -3.10
CA ASP A 476 -29.05 8.99 -3.80
C ASP A 476 -27.63 8.49 -4.04
N HIS A 477 -26.60 9.33 -3.86
CA HIS A 477 -25.20 9.01 -4.21
C HIS A 477 -24.21 9.55 -3.17
N GLU A 478 -23.79 8.70 -2.24
CA GLU A 478 -22.90 9.03 -1.13
C GLU A 478 -21.47 8.53 -1.39
N HIS A 479 -20.45 9.24 -0.89
CA HIS A 479 -19.05 8.91 -1.07
C HIS A 479 -18.31 9.03 0.26
N TYR A 480 -17.65 7.96 0.69
CA TYR A 480 -17.02 7.88 2.00
C TYR A 480 -15.54 7.50 1.88
N THR A 481 -14.72 8.17 2.68
CA THR A 481 -13.34 7.78 2.95
C THR A 481 -13.27 7.11 4.32
N VAL A 482 -12.68 5.92 4.41
CA VAL A 482 -12.51 5.10 5.62
C VAL A 482 -11.02 4.88 5.85
N PHE A 483 -10.53 5.19 7.04
CA PHE A 483 -9.12 5.07 7.39
C PHE A 483 -8.96 4.40 8.75
N SER A 484 -8.32 3.23 8.78
CA SER A 484 -8.31 2.32 9.94
C SER A 484 -6.97 2.30 10.69
N SER A 485 -6.14 3.33 10.53
CA SER A 485 -4.89 3.51 11.28
C SER A 485 -4.95 4.78 12.11
N SER A 486 -4.70 4.69 13.41
CA SER A 486 -4.61 5.82 14.33
C SER A 486 -3.18 6.34 14.45
N ASN A 487 -3.03 7.62 14.80
CA ASN A 487 -1.72 8.28 14.94
C ASN A 487 -0.81 8.13 13.70
N TYR A 488 -1.42 8.11 12.51
CA TYR A 488 -0.75 7.73 11.28
C TYR A 488 0.36 8.71 10.93
N VAL A 489 1.59 8.22 10.91
CA VAL A 489 2.80 8.99 10.59
C VAL A 489 2.88 10.31 11.40
N GLY A 490 2.54 10.24 12.69
CA GLY A 490 2.58 11.37 13.62
C GLY A 490 1.41 12.36 13.47
N MET A 491 0.44 12.08 12.62
CA MET A 491 -0.82 12.85 12.58
C MET A 491 -1.72 12.41 13.74
N PRO A 492 -2.35 13.33 14.49
CA PRO A 492 -3.20 12.97 15.64
C PRO A 492 -4.61 12.50 15.20
N ASN A 493 -4.69 11.62 14.19
CA ASN A 493 -5.97 11.09 13.70
C ASN A 493 -6.40 9.84 14.47
N LYS A 494 -7.71 9.56 14.46
CA LYS A 494 -8.28 8.28 14.91
C LYS A 494 -8.38 7.33 13.72
N GLY A 495 -8.20 6.04 13.99
CA GLY A 495 -8.55 4.97 13.07
C GLY A 495 -10.01 4.56 13.28
N SER A 496 -10.70 4.17 12.21
CA SER A 496 -12.07 3.64 12.28
C SER A 496 -12.37 2.68 11.14
N PHE A 497 -13.41 1.87 11.32
CA PHE A 497 -14.02 1.10 10.25
C PHE A 497 -15.53 1.28 10.25
N VAL A 498 -16.17 0.92 9.14
CA VAL A 498 -17.62 1.00 8.95
C VAL A 498 -18.26 -0.34 9.24
N LEU A 499 -19.36 -0.36 9.99
CA LEU A 499 -20.15 -1.56 10.30
C LEU A 499 -21.62 -1.36 9.94
N PHE A 500 -22.11 -2.16 9.01
CA PHE A 500 -23.53 -2.32 8.72
C PHE A 500 -24.08 -3.45 9.59
N GLU A 501 -24.92 -3.10 10.56
CA GLU A 501 -25.55 -4.02 11.50
C GLU A 501 -26.76 -4.75 10.89
N GLN A 502 -27.59 -4.04 10.11
CA GLN A 502 -28.78 -4.61 9.47
C GLN A 502 -29.07 -3.91 8.14
N GLY A 503 -29.03 -4.68 7.05
CA GLY A 503 -29.13 -4.14 5.70
C GLY A 503 -28.03 -3.11 5.37
N LEU A 504 -28.18 -2.44 4.23
CA LEU A 504 -27.12 -1.58 3.67
C LEU A 504 -27.49 -0.09 3.59
N ARG A 505 -28.52 0.33 4.34
CA ARG A 505 -29.02 1.72 4.29
C ARG A 505 -28.16 2.68 5.10
N SER A 506 -27.85 2.31 6.34
CA SER A 506 -27.09 3.08 7.32
C SER A 506 -26.05 2.19 7.98
N PHE A 507 -24.99 2.80 8.47
CA PHE A 507 -23.89 2.11 9.13
C PHE A 507 -23.43 2.88 10.37
N ASP A 508 -22.77 2.16 11.27
CA ASP A 508 -22.05 2.72 12.40
C ASP A 508 -20.58 2.93 12.05
N THR A 509 -19.99 4.01 12.56
CA THR A 509 -18.54 4.23 12.53
C THR A 509 -17.94 3.70 13.82
N ILE A 510 -17.15 2.63 13.71
CA ILE A 510 -16.49 1.99 14.86
C ILE A 510 -15.09 2.55 15.00
N MET A 511 -14.90 3.39 16.02
CA MET A 511 -13.60 3.98 16.34
C MET A 511 -12.66 2.99 17.03
N LEU A 512 -11.41 2.99 16.62
CA LEU A 512 -10.32 2.24 17.24
C LEU A 512 -9.75 3.10 18.37
N MET A 513 -10.17 2.81 19.61
CA MET A 513 -9.67 3.46 20.83
C MET A 513 -9.53 2.46 21.97
#